data_AF-A0A838FFK2-F1
#
_entry.id   AF-A0A838FFK2-F1
#
_cell.length_a   1.000
_cell.length_b   1.000
_cell.length_c   1.000
_cell.angle_alpha   90.00
_cell.angle_beta   90.00
_cell.angle_gamma   90.00
#
_symmetry.space_group_name_H-M   'P 1'
#
loop_
_entity.id
_entity.type
_entity.pdbx_description
1 polymer ?
#
loop_
_entity_poly.entity_id
_entity_poly.type
_entity_poly.pdbx_seq_one_letter_code
_entity_poly.pdbx_strand_id
1 'polypeptide(L)'
;YKQLLNNLESLVQQTPDKKRTSAAACLHQVADKIHRRSMVIIFSDMFENVNVGSDEYSSLFAALQHLKHNKHEVILFHILDKSKEMDFEFINRPYRFIDLETGERVKLNPNQVKEHYVRQMKDFYQQLKLRCGQYHIDMAEADINLGFRQILLPYLMKRMKFS
;
A
#
# COMPACT_ATOMS: atom_id res chain seq x y z
N TYR A 1 15.50 -19.94 8.30
CA TYR A 1 14.04 -20.11 8.14
C TYR A 1 13.30 -19.99 9.48
N LYS A 2 13.50 -20.90 10.46
CA LYS A 2 12.84 -20.82 11.79
C LYS A 2 13.03 -19.46 12.50
N GLN A 3 14.24 -18.91 12.51
CA GLN A 3 14.50 -17.59 13.11
C GLN A 3 13.70 -16.45 12.44
N LEU A 4 13.55 -16.48 11.11
CA LEU A 4 12.76 -15.48 10.39
C LEU A 4 11.27 -15.58 10.77
N LEU A 5 10.74 -16.80 10.78
CA LEU A 5 9.35 -17.07 11.16
C LEU A 5 9.07 -16.62 12.59
N ASN A 6 9.95 -16.95 13.53
CA ASN A 6 9.82 -16.51 14.92
C ASN A 6 9.84 -14.98 15.04
N ASN A 7 10.69 -14.29 14.27
CA ASN A 7 10.71 -12.83 14.25
C ASN A 7 9.41 -12.24 13.69
N LEU A 8 8.88 -12.81 12.61
CA LEU A 8 7.60 -12.37 12.02
C LEU A 8 6.42 -12.63 12.96
N GLU A 9 6.36 -13.80 13.60
CA GLU A 9 5.35 -14.11 14.62
C GLU A 9 5.41 -13.14 15.80
N SER A 10 6.63 -12.83 16.28
CA SER A 10 6.80 -11.87 17.36
C SER A 10 6.33 -10.47 16.96
N LEU A 11 6.55 -10.03 15.72
CA LEU A 11 6.08 -8.74 15.23
C LEU A 11 4.56 -8.68 15.11
N VAL A 12 3.90 -9.78 14.71
CA VAL A 12 2.43 -9.86 14.63
C VAL A 12 1.79 -9.78 16.02
N GLN A 13 2.44 -10.31 17.06
CA GLN A 13 1.95 -10.27 18.43
C GLN A 13 2.15 -8.91 19.13
N GLN A 14 2.98 -8.04 18.58
CA GLN A 14 3.20 -6.70 19.14
C GLN A 14 2.01 -5.79 18.81
N THR A 15 1.56 -5.02 19.80
CA THR A 15 0.61 -3.94 19.54
C THR A 15 1.36 -2.82 18.84
N PRO A 16 0.95 -2.38 17.64
CA PRO A 16 1.64 -1.31 16.94
C PRO A 16 1.66 -0.04 17.78
N ASP A 17 2.84 0.57 17.94
CA ASP A 17 2.91 1.96 18.40
C ASP A 17 2.12 2.84 17.42
N LYS A 18 1.35 3.80 17.93
CA LYS A 18 0.73 4.83 17.11
C LYS A 18 1.80 5.76 16.55
N LYS A 19 2.43 5.34 15.46
CA LYS A 19 3.40 6.13 14.70
C LYS A 19 2.81 6.37 13.32
N ARG A 20 3.02 7.59 12.81
CA ARG A 20 2.77 7.86 11.40
C ARG A 20 3.55 6.89 10.54
N THR A 21 2.88 6.30 9.58
CA THR A 21 3.53 5.46 8.59
C THR A 21 4.32 6.38 7.65
N SER A 22 5.54 5.98 7.26
CA SER A 22 6.29 6.64 6.18
C SER A 22 6.85 5.60 5.21
N ALA A 23 6.00 5.16 4.30
CA ALA A 23 6.28 4.20 3.24
C ALA A 23 7.40 4.71 2.36
N ALA A 24 7.39 6.02 2.03
CA ALA A 24 8.47 6.65 1.26
C ALA A 24 9.83 6.50 1.96
N ALA A 25 9.92 6.83 3.26
CA ALA A 25 11.17 6.71 4.01
C ALA A 25 11.62 5.25 4.13
N CYS A 26 10.70 4.33 4.39
CA CYS A 26 10.99 2.89 4.45
C CYS A 26 11.54 2.37 3.11
N LEU A 27 10.87 2.70 2.00
CA LEU A 27 11.29 2.29 0.66
C LEU A 27 12.64 2.88 0.27
N HIS A 28 12.91 4.13 0.63
CA HIS A 28 14.23 4.75 0.44
C HIS A 28 15.32 3.98 1.21
N GLN A 29 15.10 3.71 2.50
CA GLN A 29 16.06 2.95 3.29
C GLN A 29 16.30 1.55 2.76
N VAL A 30 15.26 0.89 2.24
CA VAL A 30 15.39 -0.42 1.59
C VAL A 30 16.21 -0.28 0.32
N ALA A 31 15.90 0.70 -0.55
CA ALA A 31 16.62 0.93 -1.80
C ALA A 31 18.12 1.18 -1.62
N ASP A 32 18.51 1.85 -0.53
CA ASP A 32 19.91 2.13 -0.18
C ASP A 32 20.66 0.88 0.33
N LYS A 33 19.96 -0.04 0.99
CA LYS A 33 20.58 -1.17 1.70
C LYS A 33 20.64 -2.46 0.89
N ILE A 34 19.73 -2.67 -0.06
CA ILE A 34 19.64 -3.95 -0.78
C ILE A 34 20.63 -4.02 -1.96
N HIS A 35 21.18 -5.20 -2.18
CA HIS A 35 22.09 -5.47 -3.30
C HIS A 35 21.38 -5.29 -4.65
N ARG A 36 22.08 -4.73 -5.65
CA ARG A 36 21.56 -4.56 -7.02
C ARG A 36 20.93 -5.84 -7.57
N ARG A 37 19.87 -5.71 -8.37
CA ARG A 37 19.13 -6.82 -8.99
C ARG A 37 18.42 -7.78 -8.02
N SER A 38 18.14 -7.34 -6.79
CA SER A 38 17.23 -8.05 -5.88
C SER A 38 15.77 -8.01 -6.35
N MET A 39 14.98 -9.01 -5.93
CA MET A 39 13.53 -9.00 -6.01
C MET A 39 12.96 -8.33 -4.76
N VAL A 40 12.06 -7.37 -4.95
CA VAL A 40 11.41 -6.61 -3.89
C VAL A 40 9.90 -6.79 -4.02
N ILE A 41 9.29 -7.36 -2.99
CA ILE A 41 7.84 -7.55 -2.91
C ILE A 41 7.32 -6.64 -1.82
N ILE A 42 6.40 -5.75 -2.18
CA ILE A 42 5.86 -4.72 -1.30
C ILE A 42 4.39 -5.03 -1.03
N PHE A 43 4.00 -4.98 0.23
CA PHE A 43 2.64 -5.20 0.70
C PHE A 43 2.20 -3.94 1.44
N SER A 44 1.38 -3.10 0.80
CA SER A 44 0.94 -1.83 1.38
C SER A 44 -0.23 -1.25 0.60
N ASP A 45 -1.14 -0.57 1.29
CA ASP A 45 -2.16 0.28 0.69
C ASP A 45 -1.56 1.55 0.03
N MET A 46 -0.30 1.90 0.33
CA MET A 46 0.37 3.14 -0.09
C MET A 46 -0.42 4.40 0.29
N PHE A 47 -1.34 4.29 1.25
CA PHE A 47 -2.35 5.30 1.54
C PHE A 47 -1.89 6.21 2.69
N GLU A 48 -0.80 6.93 2.49
CA GLU A 48 -0.26 7.86 3.50
C GLU A 48 -0.47 9.31 3.09
N ASN A 49 -1.36 10.03 3.80
CA ASN A 49 -1.56 11.49 3.73
C ASN A 49 -1.36 12.08 2.32
N VAL A 50 -1.85 11.36 1.31
CA VAL A 50 -1.63 11.69 -0.10
C VAL A 50 -2.59 12.80 -0.47
N ASN A 51 -2.30 14.00 0.01
CA ASN A 51 -2.72 15.19 -0.70
C ASN A 51 -1.88 15.20 -1.99
N VAL A 52 -2.55 15.04 -3.13
CA VAL A 52 -1.91 15.15 -4.44
C VAL A 52 -1.21 16.51 -4.51
N GLY A 53 0.12 16.49 -4.65
CA GLY A 53 0.97 17.70 -4.61
C GLY A 53 1.75 17.93 -3.31
N SER A 54 1.64 17.05 -2.31
CA SER A 54 2.50 17.04 -1.13
C SER A 54 3.92 16.51 -1.43
N ASP A 55 4.90 16.90 -0.60
CA ASP A 55 6.27 16.41 -0.70
C ASP A 55 6.36 14.89 -0.45
N GLU A 56 5.48 14.36 0.41
CA GLU A 56 5.37 12.93 0.73
C GLU A 56 4.93 12.12 -0.48
N TYR A 57 3.97 12.63 -1.26
CA TYR A 57 3.53 12.03 -2.52
C TYR A 57 4.67 11.91 -3.53
N SER A 58 5.44 12.99 -3.69
CA SER A 58 6.59 13.00 -4.61
C SER A 58 7.69 12.06 -4.13
N SER A 59 7.92 12.00 -2.82
CA SER A 59 8.93 11.14 -2.19
C SER A 59 8.60 9.65 -2.35
N LEU A 60 7.33 9.25 -2.29
CA LEU A 60 6.92 7.87 -2.51
C LEU A 60 7.33 7.37 -3.90
N PHE A 61 7.02 8.14 -4.96
CA PHE A 61 7.39 7.73 -6.32
C PHE A 61 8.89 7.81 -6.57
N ALA A 62 9.59 8.78 -5.96
CA ALA A 62 11.04 8.83 -6.01
C ALA A 62 11.66 7.56 -5.40
N ALA A 63 11.14 7.07 -4.28
CA ALA A 63 11.59 5.82 -3.67
C ALA A 63 11.33 4.60 -4.57
N LEU A 64 10.13 4.49 -5.15
CA LEU A 64 9.79 3.43 -6.10
C LEU A 64 10.69 3.47 -7.35
N GLN A 65 10.95 4.66 -7.88
CA GLN A 65 11.87 4.85 -9.01
C GLN A 65 13.31 4.47 -8.63
N HIS A 66 13.75 4.79 -7.41
CA HIS A 66 15.07 4.42 -6.92
C HIS A 66 15.27 2.90 -6.91
N LEU A 67 14.26 2.14 -6.43
CA LEU A 67 14.31 0.68 -6.48
C LEU A 67 14.54 0.17 -7.93
N LYS A 68 13.86 0.77 -8.91
CA LYS A 68 14.01 0.38 -10.31
C LYS A 68 15.36 0.76 -10.92
N HIS A 69 15.95 1.89 -10.52
CA HIS A 69 17.27 2.31 -10.98
C HIS A 69 18.36 1.27 -10.66
N ASN A 70 18.25 0.60 -9.51
CA ASN A 70 19.15 -0.49 -9.10
C ASN A 70 18.84 -1.85 -9.77
N LYS A 71 18.02 -1.83 -10.83
CA LYS A 71 17.57 -2.98 -11.63
C LYS A 71 16.81 -4.00 -10.80
N HIS A 72 16.12 -3.57 -9.74
CA HIS A 72 15.28 -4.48 -8.97
C HIS A 72 14.05 -4.90 -9.76
N GLU A 73 13.67 -6.16 -9.54
CA GLU A 73 12.33 -6.61 -9.87
C GLU A 73 11.41 -6.20 -8.72
N VAL A 74 10.43 -5.35 -9.00
CA VAL A 74 9.54 -4.81 -7.96
C VAL A 74 8.12 -5.27 -8.27
N ILE A 75 7.46 -5.83 -7.25
CA ILE A 75 6.06 -6.23 -7.28
C ILE A 75 5.37 -5.54 -6.11
N LEU A 76 4.37 -4.72 -6.40
CA LEU A 76 3.55 -4.02 -5.42
C LEU A 76 2.19 -4.72 -5.31
N PHE A 77 1.94 -5.32 -4.15
CA PHE A 77 0.62 -5.73 -3.72
C PHE A 77 -0.04 -4.56 -3.01
N HIS A 78 -0.97 -3.92 -3.71
CA HIS A 78 -1.80 -2.87 -3.16
C HIS A 78 -2.89 -3.52 -2.30
N ILE A 79 -2.70 -3.48 -0.99
CA ILE A 79 -3.60 -4.11 -0.02
C ILE A 79 -4.73 -3.14 0.30
N LEU A 80 -5.98 -3.59 0.20
CA LEU A 80 -7.13 -2.79 0.59
C LEU A 80 -8.35 -3.65 0.94
N ASP A 81 -9.29 -3.09 1.70
CA ASP A 81 -10.68 -3.58 1.79
C ASP A 81 -11.50 -2.91 0.69
N LYS A 82 -11.79 -3.64 -0.40
CA LYS A 82 -12.46 -3.04 -1.56
C LYS A 82 -13.82 -2.39 -1.21
N SER A 83 -14.64 -3.07 -0.43
CA SER A 83 -15.97 -2.57 -0.06
C SER A 83 -15.87 -1.31 0.82
N LYS A 84 -14.95 -1.28 1.78
CA LYS A 84 -14.85 -0.16 2.73
C LYS A 84 -13.95 0.99 2.26
N GLU A 85 -12.83 0.69 1.63
CA GLU A 85 -11.78 1.66 1.30
C GLU A 85 -11.85 2.14 -0.15
N MET A 86 -12.35 1.33 -1.10
CA MET A 86 -12.53 1.75 -2.50
C MET A 86 -13.95 2.21 -2.79
N ASP A 87 -14.96 1.44 -2.34
CA ASP A 87 -16.38 1.69 -2.63
C ASP A 87 -17.11 2.47 -1.53
N PHE A 88 -16.45 2.64 -0.38
CA PHE A 88 -16.94 3.39 0.79
C PHE A 88 -18.37 2.96 1.19
N GLU A 89 -18.60 1.65 1.28
CA GLU A 89 -19.88 1.03 1.63
C GLU A 89 -20.10 1.02 3.15
N PHE A 90 -20.23 2.22 3.74
CA PHE A 90 -20.67 2.37 5.11
C PHE A 90 -22.21 2.47 5.18
N ILE A 91 -22.80 1.88 6.23
CA ILE A 91 -24.25 1.99 6.48
C ILE A 91 -24.60 3.48 6.65
N ASN A 92 -25.78 3.92 6.20
CA ASN A 92 -26.19 5.32 6.36
C ASN A 92 -26.63 5.64 7.80
N ARG A 93 -25.67 5.72 8.72
CA ARG A 93 -25.84 6.17 10.11
C ARG A 93 -24.65 7.04 10.52
N PRO A 94 -24.73 7.89 11.55
CA PRO A 94 -23.59 8.67 12.02
C PRO A 94 -22.44 7.75 12.46
N TYR A 95 -21.29 7.85 11.81
CA TYR A 95 -20.06 7.15 12.23
C TYR A 95 -19.14 8.11 12.98
N ARG A 96 -18.44 7.57 13.97
CA ARG A 96 -17.22 8.18 14.50
C ARG A 96 -16.07 7.52 13.76
N PHE A 97 -15.46 8.27 12.86
CA PHE A 97 -14.18 7.87 12.28
C PHE A 97 -13.11 8.18 13.31
N ILE A 98 -12.27 7.19 13.58
CA ILE A 98 -11.13 7.31 14.48
C ILE A 98 -9.93 7.16 13.57
N ASP A 99 -9.15 8.22 13.43
CA ASP A 99 -7.84 8.13 12.80
C ASP A 99 -6.96 7.22 13.66
N LEU A 100 -6.50 6.12 13.08
CA LEU A 100 -5.68 5.12 13.78
C LEU A 100 -4.27 5.66 14.07
N GLU A 101 -3.78 6.62 13.28
CA GLU A 101 -2.44 7.20 13.41
C GLU A 101 -2.41 8.30 14.48
N THR A 102 -3.37 9.23 14.47
CA THR A 102 -3.40 10.37 15.41
C THR A 102 -4.33 10.15 16.61
N GLY A 103 -5.32 9.27 16.48
CA GLY A 103 -6.40 9.12 17.46
C GLY A 103 -7.50 10.19 17.35
N GLU A 104 -7.44 11.08 16.36
CA GLU A 104 -8.46 12.10 16.13
C GLU A 104 -9.82 11.45 15.82
N ARG A 105 -10.89 12.07 16.33
CA ARG A 105 -12.26 11.56 16.19
C ARG A 105 -13.10 12.55 15.41
N VAL A 106 -13.45 12.18 14.19
CA VAL A 106 -14.34 12.99 13.36
C VAL A 106 -15.73 12.33 13.33
N LYS A 107 -16.76 13.09 13.72
CA LYS A 107 -18.16 12.70 13.53
C LYS A 107 -18.58 13.18 12.15
N LEU A 108 -18.93 12.27 11.27
CA LEU A 108 -19.39 12.61 9.94
C LEU A 108 -20.47 11.64 9.45
N ASN A 109 -21.36 12.16 8.61
CA ASN A 109 -22.32 11.33 7.91
C ASN A 109 -21.65 10.76 6.65
N PRO A 110 -21.52 9.42 6.51
CA PRO A 110 -20.84 8.81 5.35
C PRO A 110 -21.34 9.33 4.00
N ASN A 111 -22.64 9.62 3.86
CA ASN A 111 -23.20 10.11 2.60
C ASN A 111 -22.66 11.49 2.17
N GLN A 112 -22.24 12.32 3.11
CA GLN A 112 -21.71 13.66 2.79
C GLN A 112 -20.27 13.61 2.26
N VAL A 113 -19.51 12.58 2.62
CA VAL A 113 -18.09 12.45 2.24
C VAL A 113 -17.85 11.39 1.19
N LYS A 114 -18.80 10.46 0.98
CA LYS A 114 -18.65 9.29 0.12
C LYS A 114 -18.18 9.66 -1.27
N GLU A 115 -18.87 10.58 -1.94
CA GLU A 115 -18.54 10.96 -3.32
C GLU A 115 -17.14 11.55 -3.42
N HIS A 116 -16.78 12.43 -2.48
CA HIS A 116 -15.48 13.09 -2.44
C HIS A 116 -14.35 12.08 -2.16
N TYR A 117 -14.54 11.21 -1.17
CA TYR A 117 -13.58 10.19 -0.80
C TYR A 117 -13.35 9.17 -1.93
N VAL A 118 -14.43 8.62 -2.50
CA VAL A 118 -14.35 7.64 -3.60
C VAL A 118 -13.66 8.25 -4.82
N ARG A 119 -13.92 9.53 -5.14
CA ARG A 119 -13.24 10.23 -6.23
C ARG A 119 -11.74 10.33 -5.96
N GLN A 120 -11.35 10.85 -4.80
CA GLN A 120 -9.94 10.98 -4.45
C GLN A 120 -9.21 9.64 -4.43
N MET A 121 -9.83 8.59 -3.89
CA MET A 121 -9.26 7.25 -3.86
C MET A 121 -9.05 6.69 -5.27
N LYS A 122 -10.04 6.85 -6.16
CA LYS A 122 -9.92 6.44 -7.57
C LYS A 122 -8.81 7.19 -8.28
N ASP A 123 -8.73 8.50 -8.09
CA ASP A 123 -7.69 9.34 -8.71
C ASP A 123 -6.30 8.94 -8.21
N PHE A 124 -6.15 8.70 -6.91
CA PHE A 124 -4.92 8.19 -6.32
C PHE A 124 -4.52 6.83 -6.91
N TYR A 125 -5.45 5.87 -6.92
CA TYR A 125 -5.20 4.53 -7.46
C TYR A 125 -4.78 4.59 -8.94
N GLN A 126 -5.44 5.41 -9.76
CA GLN A 126 -5.08 5.58 -11.17
C GLN A 126 -3.67 6.16 -11.34
N GLN A 127 -3.31 7.17 -10.53
CA GLN A 127 -1.96 7.73 -10.56
C GLN A 127 -0.90 6.72 -10.11
N LEU A 128 -1.17 5.98 -9.03
CA LEU A 128 -0.28 4.92 -8.55
C LEU A 128 -0.05 3.86 -9.63
N LYS A 129 -1.12 3.41 -10.28
CA LYS A 129 -1.06 2.44 -11.39
C LYS A 129 -0.28 2.97 -12.59
N LEU A 130 -0.51 4.22 -12.97
CA LEU A 130 0.21 4.88 -14.08
C LEU A 130 1.71 4.95 -13.79
N ARG A 131 2.09 5.40 -12.58
CA ARG A 131 3.49 5.52 -12.15
C ARG A 131 4.17 4.16 -12.06
N CYS A 132 3.50 3.15 -11.49
CA CYS A 132 4.01 1.79 -11.48
C CYS A 132 4.28 1.28 -12.90
N GLY A 133 3.35 1.52 -13.83
CA GLY A 133 3.53 1.20 -15.25
C GLY A 133 4.76 1.89 -15.87
N GLN A 134 4.91 3.20 -15.67
CA GLN A 134 6.07 3.97 -16.16
C GLN A 134 7.40 3.40 -15.64
N TYR A 135 7.42 2.97 -14.38
CA TYR A 135 8.61 2.42 -13.74
C TYR A 135 8.81 0.91 -13.95
N HIS A 136 7.94 0.24 -14.72
CA HIS A 136 7.99 -1.21 -14.90
C HIS A 136 7.96 -1.95 -13.54
N ILE A 137 7.06 -1.49 -12.67
CA ILE A 137 6.68 -2.10 -11.40
C ILE A 137 5.36 -2.82 -11.64
N ASP A 138 5.32 -4.09 -11.29
CA ASP A 138 4.07 -4.84 -11.41
C ASP A 138 3.20 -4.58 -10.20
N MET A 139 2.02 -4.04 -10.45
CA MET A 139 1.03 -3.77 -9.42
C MET A 139 -0.07 -4.83 -9.47
N ALA A 140 -0.40 -5.41 -8.33
CA ALA A 140 -1.49 -6.35 -8.15
C ALA A 140 -2.40 -5.89 -7.01
N GLU A 141 -3.72 -5.96 -7.22
CA GLU A 141 -4.70 -5.68 -6.16
C GLU A 141 -4.81 -6.88 -5.21
N ALA A 142 -4.67 -6.62 -3.92
CA ALA A 142 -4.79 -7.59 -2.85
C ALA A 142 -5.96 -7.20 -1.93
N ASP A 143 -7.17 -7.66 -2.29
CA ASP A 143 -8.35 -7.49 -1.44
C ASP A 143 -8.24 -8.43 -0.23
N ILE A 144 -8.23 -7.86 0.98
CA ILE A 144 -8.11 -8.63 2.23
C ILE A 144 -9.28 -9.60 2.43
N ASN A 145 -10.41 -9.39 1.76
CA ASN A 145 -11.60 -10.24 1.87
C ASN A 145 -11.56 -11.49 0.98
N LEU A 146 -10.68 -11.53 -0.02
CA LEU A 146 -10.66 -12.57 -1.06
C LEU A 146 -9.61 -13.69 -0.83
N GLY A 147 -8.88 -13.59 0.28
CA GLY A 147 -7.94 -14.61 0.74
C GLY A 147 -6.63 -14.68 -0.04
N PHE A 148 -5.71 -15.53 0.44
CA PHE A 148 -4.30 -15.51 0.02
C PHE A 148 -4.04 -15.93 -1.44
N ARG A 149 -4.93 -16.75 -2.02
CA ARG A 149 -4.79 -17.25 -3.40
C ARG A 149 -4.77 -16.10 -4.42
N GLN A 150 -5.60 -15.09 -4.24
CA GLN A 150 -5.61 -13.91 -5.11
C GLN A 150 -4.29 -13.17 -5.09
N ILE A 151 -3.64 -13.11 -3.93
CA ILE A 151 -2.41 -12.35 -3.74
C ILE A 151 -1.23 -13.12 -4.38
N LEU A 152 -1.18 -14.44 -4.23
CA LEU A 152 -0.07 -15.22 -4.78
C LEU A 152 -0.15 -15.45 -6.29
N LEU A 153 -1.35 -15.50 -6.88
CA LEU A 153 -1.51 -15.86 -8.29
C LEU A 153 -0.76 -14.91 -9.25
N PRO A 154 -0.82 -13.57 -9.09
CA PRO A 154 -0.05 -12.63 -9.92
C PRO A 154 1.46 -12.88 -9.84
N TYR A 155 1.97 -13.13 -8.63
CA TYR A 155 3.38 -13.46 -8.42
C TYR A 155 3.79 -14.74 -9.17
N LEU A 156 3.01 -15.81 -9.02
CA LEU A 156 3.29 -17.10 -9.65
C LEU A 156 3.18 -17.02 -11.17
N MET A 157 2.16 -16.34 -11.70
CA MET A 157 1.99 -16.14 -13.15
C MET A 157 3.16 -15.37 -13.76
N LYS A 158 3.67 -14.35 -13.06
CA LYS A 158 4.86 -13.63 -13.50
C LYS A 158 6.07 -14.56 -13.55
N ARG A 159 6.34 -15.31 -12.47
CA ARG A 159 7.43 -16.29 -12.41
C ARG A 159 7.38 -17.32 -13.54
N MET A 160 6.18 -17.79 -13.90
CA MET A 160 5.99 -18.75 -14.99
C MET A 160 6.28 -18.16 -16.38
N LYS A 161 5.99 -16.87 -16.63
CA LYS A 161 6.27 -16.22 -17.92
C LYS A 161 7.77 -15.99 -18.19
N PHE A 162 8.61 -16.11 -17.17
CA PHE A 162 10.06 -15.94 -17.26
C PHE A 162 10.85 -17.26 -17.10
N SER A 163 10.16 -18.41 -17.21
CA SER A 163 10.76 -19.75 -17.35
C SER A 163 10.45 -20.32 -18.72
#